data_AF-A0A8S3R5Q3-F1
#
_entry.id   AF-A0A8S3R5Q3-F1
#
_cell.length_a   1.000
_cell.length_b   1.000
_cell.length_c   1.000
_cell.angle_alpha   90.00
_cell.angle_beta   90.00
_cell.angle_gamma   90.00
#
_symmetry.space_group_name_H-M   'P 1'
#
loop_
_entity.id
_entity.type
_entity.pdbx_description
1 polymer ?
#
loop_
_entity_poly.entity_id
_entity_poly.type
_entity_poly.pdbx_seq_one_letter_code
_entity_poly.pdbx_strand_id
1 'polypeptide(L)'
;MAVGGYIRNTTSCHNLVYGNNESLMTSQGLSGTITNMEMVWLIVGFGVFTGLLAASFSAIRKHIHRDKNVFDTAFDAGGKVSSGLTATTIVSQWTWAATLLQSATVASKYGISGPFWYAAGATIQILLFSIISAQLKIRAPGAKTFLQVIQPDLTEKTHITFCVFGLLTNLIVTAMLMLGGAAVLTSLVKGLNVEFATVLVVAVIGTYTFIGGLGATFYVSYFNTALIYIIMLIIMQKVYNDPDNSSNPLAFEKYHSSKQSKVSG
;
A
#
# COMPACT_ATOMS: atom_id res chain seq x y z
N MET A 1 -37.43 -29.96 -19.29
CA MET A 1 -36.89 -29.27 -20.49
C MET A 1 -35.43 -28.98 -20.18
N ALA A 2 -34.54 -29.65 -20.91
CA ALA A 2 -33.11 -29.75 -20.60
C ALA A 2 -32.34 -28.51 -21.05
N VAL A 3 -31.41 -28.05 -20.21
CA VAL A 3 -30.15 -27.45 -20.66
C VAL A 3 -29.04 -28.01 -19.78
N GLY A 4 -28.62 -29.24 -20.11
CA GLY A 4 -27.36 -29.79 -19.65
C GLY A 4 -26.24 -29.13 -20.44
N GLY A 5 -25.64 -28.08 -19.87
CA GLY A 5 -24.43 -27.45 -20.38
C GLY A 5 -23.25 -27.88 -19.52
N TYR A 6 -22.31 -28.61 -20.13
CA TYR A 6 -21.03 -29.06 -19.56
C TYR A 6 -20.39 -28.04 -18.60
N ILE A 7 -20.41 -28.32 -17.29
CA ILE A 7 -19.47 -27.72 -16.35
C ILE A 7 -18.12 -28.38 -16.65
N ARG A 8 -17.31 -27.77 -17.53
CA ARG A 8 -15.92 -28.22 -17.69
C ARG A 8 -15.19 -27.95 -16.38
N ASN A 9 -14.75 -29.03 -15.75
CA ASN A 9 -13.94 -29.06 -14.55
C ASN A 9 -12.75 -28.09 -14.68
N THR A 10 -12.79 -26.96 -13.96
CA THR A 10 -11.78 -25.89 -13.99
C THR A 10 -10.39 -26.40 -13.59
N THR A 11 -10.34 -27.53 -12.87
CA THR A 11 -9.11 -28.19 -12.43
C THR A 11 -8.32 -28.82 -13.60
N SER A 12 -8.97 -29.30 -14.67
CA SER A 12 -8.26 -29.85 -15.84
C SER A 12 -7.65 -28.78 -16.73
N CYS A 13 -8.30 -27.61 -16.86
CA CYS A 13 -7.74 -26.47 -17.58
C CYS A 13 -6.59 -25.81 -16.81
N HIS A 14 -6.63 -25.86 -15.47
CA HIS A 14 -5.55 -25.36 -14.61
C HIS A 14 -4.25 -26.16 -14.81
N ASN A 15 -4.32 -27.50 -14.86
CA ASN A 15 -3.14 -28.34 -15.04
C ASN A 15 -2.57 -28.33 -16.48
N LEU A 16 -3.40 -28.10 -17.50
CA LEU A 16 -2.93 -27.96 -18.89
C LEU A 16 -2.27 -26.60 -19.19
N VAL A 17 -2.57 -25.57 -18.41
CA VAL A 17 -1.98 -24.22 -18.55
C VAL A 17 -0.73 -24.06 -17.66
N TYR A 18 -0.69 -24.69 -16.49
CA TYR A 18 0.41 -24.53 -15.52
C TYR A 18 1.38 -25.71 -15.39
N GLY A 19 1.02 -26.92 -15.80
CA GLY A 19 1.82 -28.13 -15.53
C GLY A 19 3.21 -28.19 -16.17
N ASN A 20 3.45 -27.40 -17.23
CA ASN A 20 4.74 -27.36 -17.94
C ASN A 20 5.45 -25.98 -17.88
N ASN A 21 4.80 -24.96 -17.31
CA ASN A 21 5.24 -23.56 -17.40
C ASN A 21 5.44 -22.88 -16.03
N GLU A 22 5.42 -23.61 -14.91
CA GLU A 22 5.85 -23.05 -13.62
C GLU A 22 7.27 -22.48 -13.70
N SER A 23 8.13 -23.02 -14.57
CA SER A 23 9.48 -22.52 -14.82
C SER A 23 9.57 -21.33 -15.79
N LEU A 24 8.57 -21.08 -16.63
CA LEU A 24 8.62 -20.03 -17.67
C LEU A 24 8.01 -18.70 -17.21
N MET A 25 6.97 -18.72 -16.36
CA MET A 25 6.38 -17.49 -15.82
C MET A 25 7.03 -16.98 -14.53
N THR A 26 7.77 -17.83 -13.81
CA THR A 26 8.63 -17.41 -12.69
C THR A 26 10.03 -16.97 -13.14
N SER A 27 10.44 -17.32 -14.37
CA SER A 27 11.76 -17.00 -14.93
C SER A 27 11.80 -15.71 -15.78
N GLN A 28 10.83 -14.81 -15.63
CA GLN A 28 11.09 -13.39 -15.87
C GLN A 28 11.24 -12.68 -14.52
N GLY A 29 12.25 -13.13 -13.77
CA GLY A 29 12.82 -12.30 -12.72
C GLY A 29 13.20 -10.96 -13.35
N LEU A 30 12.75 -9.88 -12.72
CA LEU A 30 13.08 -8.52 -13.13
C LEU A 30 14.62 -8.43 -13.23
N SER A 31 15.15 -8.44 -14.46
CA SER A 31 16.59 -8.29 -14.65
C SER A 31 16.93 -6.86 -14.28
N GLY A 32 17.47 -6.65 -13.07
CA GLY A 32 17.67 -5.33 -12.46
C GLY A 32 18.00 -4.24 -13.47
N THR A 33 16.98 -3.47 -13.83
CA THR A 33 17.02 -2.51 -14.94
C THR A 33 17.73 -1.22 -14.52
N ILE A 34 17.84 -0.97 -13.21
CA ILE A 34 18.29 0.31 -12.65
C ILE A 34 19.69 0.12 -12.03
N THR A 35 20.60 1.05 -12.31
CA THR A 35 21.95 1.06 -11.71
C THR A 35 21.91 1.61 -10.28
N ASN A 36 22.95 1.29 -9.48
CA ASN A 36 23.06 1.77 -8.10
C ASN A 36 22.98 3.31 -7.98
N MET A 37 23.51 4.04 -8.96
CA MET A 37 23.50 5.52 -8.95
C MET A 37 22.09 6.08 -9.18
N GLU A 38 21.37 5.53 -10.16
CA GLU A 38 19.99 5.93 -10.46
C GLU A 38 19.06 5.67 -9.28
N MET A 39 19.24 4.54 -8.58
CA MET A 39 18.51 4.26 -7.35
C MET A 39 18.74 5.32 -6.26
N VAL A 40 20.00 5.71 -6.04
CA VAL A 40 20.32 6.74 -5.03
C VAL A 40 19.65 8.06 -5.40
N TRP A 41 19.69 8.48 -6.66
CA TRP A 41 19.00 9.70 -7.10
C TRP A 41 17.48 9.62 -6.93
N LEU A 42 16.87 8.48 -7.23
CA LEU A 42 15.42 8.30 -7.03
C LEU A 42 15.05 8.39 -5.54
N ILE A 43 15.78 7.72 -4.67
CA ILE A 43 15.45 7.71 -3.24
C ILE A 43 15.78 9.05 -2.58
N VAL A 44 16.91 9.66 -2.93
CA VAL A 44 17.27 11.02 -2.45
C VAL A 44 16.27 12.04 -2.98
N GLY A 45 15.90 11.97 -4.27
CA GLY A 45 14.89 12.86 -4.86
C GLY A 45 13.53 12.73 -4.17
N PHE A 46 13.09 11.50 -3.90
CA PHE A 46 11.86 11.25 -3.13
C PHE A 46 11.97 11.73 -1.68
N GLY A 47 13.12 11.53 -1.03
CA GLY A 47 13.39 11.99 0.32
C GLY A 47 13.44 13.51 0.44
N VAL A 48 14.04 14.19 -0.53
CA VAL A 48 14.03 15.66 -0.62
C VAL A 48 12.61 16.16 -0.88
N PHE A 49 11.86 15.53 -1.79
CA PHE A 49 10.47 15.89 -2.06
C PHE A 49 9.60 15.79 -0.80
N THR A 50 9.61 14.63 -0.14
CA THR A 50 8.83 14.40 1.09
C THR A 50 9.33 15.25 2.26
N GLY A 51 10.64 15.44 2.38
CA GLY A 51 11.27 16.31 3.36
C GLY A 51 10.92 17.79 3.18
N LEU A 52 10.88 18.29 1.93
CA LEU A 52 10.44 19.65 1.62
C LEU A 52 8.94 19.83 1.88
N LEU A 53 8.11 18.84 1.59
CA LEU A 53 6.69 18.86 1.95
C LEU A 53 6.51 18.92 3.48
N ALA A 54 7.26 18.11 4.22
CA ALA A 54 7.23 18.13 5.68
C ALA A 54 7.74 19.48 6.24
N ALA A 55 8.87 19.96 5.72
CA ALA A 55 9.49 21.22 6.15
C ALA A 55 8.64 22.44 5.80
N SER A 56 8.03 22.47 4.61
CA SER A 56 7.12 23.55 4.20
C SER A 56 5.88 23.59 5.08
N PHE A 57 5.28 22.43 5.40
CA PHE A 57 4.19 22.36 6.36
C PHE A 57 4.61 22.88 7.74
N SER A 58 5.74 22.40 8.26
CA SER A 58 6.28 22.87 9.54
C SER A 58 6.57 24.38 9.54
N ALA A 59 7.09 24.92 8.44
CA ALA A 59 7.39 26.34 8.29
C ALA A 59 6.12 27.19 8.21
N ILE A 60 5.14 26.80 7.39
CA ILE A 60 3.82 27.45 7.26
C ILE A 60 3.14 27.49 8.62
N ARG A 61 3.17 26.38 9.36
CA ARG A 61 2.55 26.30 10.68
C ARG A 61 3.26 27.19 11.70
N LYS A 62 4.59 27.20 11.71
CA LYS A 62 5.40 28.06 12.59
C LYS A 62 5.17 29.56 12.31
N HIS A 63 5.06 29.95 11.04
CA HIS A 63 4.87 31.35 10.65
C HIS A 63 3.43 31.84 10.86
N ILE A 64 2.42 31.03 10.52
CA ILE A 64 1.02 31.45 10.55
C ILE A 64 0.36 31.20 11.91
N HIS A 65 0.60 30.05 12.54
CA HIS A 65 -0.12 29.65 13.75
C HIS A 65 0.59 30.04 15.06
N ARG A 66 1.89 30.43 15.02
CA ARG A 66 2.70 30.81 16.20
C ARG A 66 2.50 29.85 17.38
N ASP A 67 2.44 28.55 17.10
CA ASP A 67 2.16 27.51 18.09
C ASP A 67 3.22 27.54 19.20
N LYS A 68 2.79 27.82 20.44
CA LYS A 68 3.66 27.94 21.63
C LYS A 68 4.11 26.60 22.21
N ASN A 69 3.40 25.50 21.90
CA ASN A 69 3.69 24.15 22.38
C ASN A 69 4.03 23.22 21.20
N VAL A 70 5.31 23.09 20.91
CA VAL A 70 5.81 22.28 19.77
C VAL A 70 5.42 20.79 19.90
N PHE A 71 5.37 20.27 21.14
CA PHE A 71 5.10 18.84 21.39
C PHE A 71 3.64 18.44 21.17
N ASP A 72 2.68 19.17 21.74
CA ASP A 72 1.24 18.88 21.56
C ASP A 72 0.85 18.96 20.09
N THR A 73 1.39 19.95 19.37
CA THR A 73 1.15 20.10 17.93
C THR A 73 1.79 18.99 17.11
N ALA A 74 2.96 18.48 17.51
CA ALA A 74 3.63 17.37 16.84
C ALA A 74 2.89 16.04 17.02
N PHE A 75 2.25 15.81 18.17
CA PHE A 75 1.56 14.55 18.50
C PHE A 75 0.04 14.57 18.21
N ASP A 76 -0.63 15.70 18.29
CA ASP A 76 -2.08 15.83 18.08
C ASP A 76 -2.42 16.53 16.75
N ALA A 77 -1.41 16.91 15.96
CA ALA A 77 -1.58 17.74 14.76
C ALA A 77 -2.40 19.02 15.03
N GLY A 78 -2.47 19.50 16.28
CA GLY A 78 -3.28 20.63 16.72
C GLY A 78 -4.80 20.40 16.72
N GLY A 79 -5.26 19.14 16.68
CA GLY A 79 -6.67 18.74 16.82
C GLY A 79 -7.61 19.15 15.68
N LYS A 80 -7.14 19.92 14.69
CA LYS A 80 -7.92 20.49 13.59
C LYS A 80 -7.43 19.96 12.24
N VAL A 81 -7.72 18.70 11.95
CA VAL A 81 -7.43 18.07 10.65
C VAL A 81 -8.73 17.95 9.84
N SER A 82 -8.71 18.36 8.58
CA SER A 82 -9.89 18.27 7.70
C SER A 82 -10.33 16.82 7.53
N SER A 83 -11.64 16.55 7.53
CA SER A 83 -12.19 15.20 7.37
C SER A 83 -11.73 14.54 6.07
N GLY A 84 -11.65 15.30 4.97
CA GLY A 84 -11.11 14.82 3.69
C GLY A 84 -9.63 14.43 3.78
N LEU A 85 -8.82 15.19 4.51
CA LEU A 85 -7.41 14.86 4.73
C LEU A 85 -7.23 13.61 5.59
N THR A 86 -8.10 13.42 6.59
CA THR A 86 -8.10 12.18 7.38
C THR A 86 -8.55 10.97 6.56
N ALA A 87 -9.58 11.11 5.73
CA ALA A 87 -10.08 10.01 4.89
C ALA A 87 -9.04 9.56 3.86
N THR A 88 -8.38 10.51 3.19
CA THR A 88 -7.30 10.21 2.23
C THR A 88 -6.10 9.54 2.89
N THR A 89 -5.75 9.93 4.12
CA THR A 89 -4.66 9.29 4.85
C THR A 89 -5.02 7.86 5.25
N ILE A 90 -6.27 7.58 5.63
CA ILE A 90 -6.71 6.20 5.89
C ILE A 90 -6.54 5.35 4.62
N VAL A 91 -6.99 5.85 3.46
CA VAL A 91 -6.80 5.16 2.18
C VAL A 91 -5.31 4.95 1.86
N SER A 92 -4.48 5.95 2.12
CA SER A 92 -3.02 5.89 1.97
C SER A 92 -2.41 4.73 2.76
N GLN A 93 -2.76 4.61 4.04
CA GLN A 93 -2.22 3.59 4.94
C GLN A 93 -2.57 2.17 4.52
N TRP A 94 -3.73 1.99 3.88
CA TRP A 94 -4.14 0.71 3.31
C TRP A 94 -3.49 0.40 1.96
N THR A 95 -3.01 1.43 1.24
CA THR A 95 -2.39 1.31 -0.08
C THR A 95 -0.87 1.11 0.05
N TRP A 96 -0.45 0.04 0.74
CA TRP A 96 0.97 -0.31 0.84
C TRP A 96 1.42 -1.25 -0.28
N ALA A 97 2.74 -1.30 -0.51
CA ALA A 97 3.36 -2.03 -1.62
C ALA A 97 2.99 -3.53 -1.65
N ALA A 98 2.95 -4.20 -0.49
CA ALA A 98 2.57 -5.61 -0.42
C ALA A 98 1.14 -5.87 -0.93
N THR A 99 0.18 -4.97 -0.70
CA THR A 99 -1.20 -5.08 -1.20
C THR A 99 -1.23 -4.94 -2.73
N LEU A 100 -0.47 -3.99 -3.29
CA LEU A 100 -0.36 -3.83 -4.75
C LEU A 100 0.33 -5.03 -5.40
N LEU A 101 1.43 -5.52 -4.81
CA LEU A 101 2.16 -6.69 -5.28
C LEU A 101 1.30 -7.96 -5.20
N GLN A 102 0.58 -8.15 -4.09
CA GLN A 102 -0.33 -9.27 -3.91
C GLN A 102 -1.48 -9.19 -4.91
N SER A 103 -2.07 -8.01 -5.10
CA SER A 103 -3.13 -7.79 -6.10
C SER A 103 -2.64 -8.14 -7.50
N ALA A 104 -1.47 -7.67 -7.91
CA ALA A 104 -0.86 -8.01 -9.20
C ALA A 104 -0.57 -9.52 -9.33
N THR A 105 -0.06 -10.15 -8.27
CA THR A 105 0.22 -11.59 -8.25
C THR A 105 -1.06 -12.41 -8.43
N VAL A 106 -2.14 -12.02 -7.75
CA VAL A 106 -3.45 -12.67 -7.86
C VAL A 106 -4.08 -12.37 -9.23
N ALA A 107 -3.82 -11.20 -9.84
CA ALA A 107 -4.20 -10.90 -11.23
C ALA A 107 -3.53 -11.84 -12.23
N SER A 108 -2.23 -12.06 -12.09
CA SER A 108 -1.48 -12.97 -12.98
C SER A 108 -1.96 -14.42 -12.86
N LYS A 109 -2.39 -14.85 -11.66
CA LYS A 109 -2.87 -16.23 -11.42
C LYS A 109 -4.33 -16.46 -11.80
N TYR A 110 -5.21 -15.49 -11.52
CA TYR A 110 -6.68 -15.66 -11.59
C TYR A 110 -7.39 -14.65 -12.51
N GLY A 111 -6.63 -13.91 -13.33
CA GLY A 111 -7.16 -12.87 -14.22
C GLY A 111 -7.82 -11.73 -13.45
N ILE A 112 -8.75 -11.02 -14.10
CA ILE A 112 -9.44 -9.84 -13.56
C ILE A 112 -10.24 -10.16 -12.28
N SER A 113 -10.74 -11.40 -12.15
CA SER A 113 -11.52 -11.84 -10.99
C SER A 113 -10.73 -11.84 -9.68
N GLY A 114 -9.42 -12.07 -9.76
CA GLY A 114 -8.52 -12.16 -8.62
C GLY A 114 -8.42 -10.86 -7.81
N PRO A 115 -7.95 -9.76 -8.42
CA PRO A 115 -7.90 -8.44 -7.79
C PRO A 115 -9.27 -7.96 -7.31
N PHE A 116 -10.35 -8.29 -8.04
CA PHE A 116 -11.71 -7.91 -7.65
C PHE A 116 -12.10 -8.52 -6.31
N TRP A 117 -11.93 -9.84 -6.14
CA TRP A 117 -12.24 -10.51 -4.87
C TRP A 117 -11.30 -10.10 -3.74
N TYR A 118 -10.02 -9.87 -4.05
CA TYR A 118 -9.07 -9.34 -3.08
C TYR A 118 -9.49 -7.96 -2.56
N ALA A 119 -9.86 -7.05 -3.47
CA ALA A 119 -10.35 -5.73 -3.11
C ALA A 119 -11.68 -5.80 -2.33
N ALA A 120 -12.62 -6.66 -2.75
CA ALA A 120 -13.90 -6.85 -2.06
C ALA A 120 -13.72 -7.33 -0.61
N GLY A 121 -12.75 -8.20 -0.33
CA GLY A 121 -12.41 -8.61 1.03
C GLY A 121 -11.87 -7.45 1.88
N ALA A 122 -11.00 -6.61 1.29
CA ALA A 122 -10.41 -5.46 1.97
C ALA A 122 -11.44 -4.34 2.24
N THR A 123 -12.37 -4.08 1.32
CA THR A 123 -13.38 -3.01 1.49
C THR A 123 -14.29 -3.26 2.70
N ILE A 124 -14.67 -4.50 2.96
CA ILE A 124 -15.49 -4.87 4.13
C ILE A 124 -14.77 -4.47 5.42
N GLN A 125 -13.47 -4.76 5.54
CA GLN A 125 -12.67 -4.42 6.71
C GLN A 125 -12.58 -2.91 6.93
N ILE A 126 -12.35 -2.14 5.85
CA ILE A 126 -12.27 -0.67 5.90
C ILE A 126 -13.63 -0.06 6.29
N LEU A 127 -14.73 -0.58 5.76
CA LEU A 127 -16.08 -0.12 6.11
C LEU A 127 -16.41 -0.37 7.58
N LEU A 128 -16.15 -1.57 8.08
CA LEU A 128 -16.36 -1.91 9.49
C LEU A 128 -15.52 -1.03 10.41
N PHE A 129 -14.24 -0.84 10.07
CA PHE A 129 -13.34 0.05 10.82
C PHE A 129 -13.85 1.50 10.83
N SER A 130 -14.33 2.01 9.70
CA SER A 130 -14.88 3.37 9.58
C SER A 130 -16.09 3.58 10.49
N ILE A 131 -17.03 2.62 10.52
CA ILE A 131 -18.22 2.67 11.39
C ILE A 131 -17.79 2.67 12.86
N ILE A 132 -16.90 1.77 13.27
CA ILE A 132 -16.41 1.70 14.65
C ILE A 132 -15.69 3.01 15.03
N SER A 133 -14.81 3.52 14.16
CA SER A 133 -14.10 4.77 14.38
C SER A 133 -15.05 5.96 14.53
N ALA A 134 -16.13 6.03 13.75
CA ALA A 134 -17.14 7.08 13.89
C ALA A 134 -17.87 6.99 15.24
N GLN A 135 -18.26 5.77 15.64
CA GLN A 135 -18.93 5.54 16.93
C GLN A 135 -18.03 5.86 18.13
N LEU A 136 -16.71 5.57 18.04
CA LEU A 136 -15.74 5.92 19.07
C LEU A 136 -15.65 7.45 19.26
N LYS A 137 -15.66 8.23 18.17
CA LYS A 137 -15.63 9.70 18.26
C LYS A 137 -16.89 10.28 18.93
N ILE A 138 -18.05 9.66 18.71
CA ILE A 138 -19.31 10.09 19.33
C ILE A 138 -19.34 9.74 20.82
N ARG A 139 -18.86 8.55 21.20
CA ARG A 139 -18.95 8.02 22.58
C ARG A 139 -17.81 8.48 23.49
N ALA A 140 -16.65 8.80 22.95
CA ALA A 140 -15.46 9.22 23.71
C ALA A 140 -14.78 10.46 23.10
N PRO A 141 -15.43 11.65 23.12
CA PRO A 141 -14.96 12.85 22.42
C PRO A 141 -13.66 13.48 22.97
N GLY A 142 -13.07 12.93 24.05
CA GLY A 142 -11.80 13.38 24.62
C GLY A 142 -10.63 12.40 24.45
N ALA A 143 -10.87 11.20 23.91
CA ALA A 143 -9.82 10.19 23.74
C ALA A 143 -8.93 10.54 22.53
N LYS A 144 -7.63 10.69 22.78
CA LYS A 144 -6.61 10.96 21.75
C LYS A 144 -6.05 9.69 21.12
N THR A 145 -6.12 8.57 21.84
CA THR A 145 -5.73 7.26 21.34
C THR A 145 -6.86 6.26 21.53
N PHE A 146 -6.95 5.26 20.65
CA PHE A 146 -7.98 4.21 20.76
C PHE A 146 -7.85 3.42 22.09
N LEU A 147 -6.65 3.36 22.65
CA LEU A 147 -6.35 2.69 23.92
C LEU A 147 -6.99 3.41 25.12
N GLN A 148 -7.12 4.74 25.08
CA GLN A 148 -7.77 5.51 26.15
C GLN A 148 -9.26 5.19 26.27
N VAL A 149 -9.92 4.77 25.18
CA VAL A 149 -11.34 4.39 25.21
C VAL A 149 -11.58 3.11 26.01
N ILE A 150 -10.56 2.27 26.18
CA ILE A 150 -10.63 0.98 26.90
C ILE A 150 -10.55 1.22 28.43
N GLN A 151 -10.08 2.37 28.88
CA GLN A 151 -9.80 2.66 30.29
C GLN A 151 -11.02 2.77 31.23
N PRO A 152 -12.19 3.30 30.85
CA PRO A 152 -13.29 3.53 31.79
C PRO A 152 -13.92 2.24 32.34
N ASP A 153 -13.90 1.16 31.56
CA ASP A 153 -14.67 -0.05 31.84
C ASP A 153 -13.80 -1.30 32.12
N LEU A 154 -12.48 -1.22 31.93
CA LEU A 154 -11.57 -2.36 32.07
C LEU A 154 -10.50 -2.14 33.16
N THR A 155 -10.18 -3.22 33.89
CA THR A 155 -9.10 -3.24 34.90
C THR A 155 -7.77 -2.75 34.30
N GLU A 156 -6.97 -2.05 35.10
CA GLU A 156 -5.65 -1.49 34.73
C GLU A 156 -4.73 -2.51 34.02
N LYS A 157 -4.73 -3.77 34.49
CA LYS A 157 -3.97 -4.87 33.88
C LYS A 157 -4.38 -5.15 32.43
N THR A 158 -5.68 -5.06 32.14
CA THR A 158 -6.20 -5.31 30.79
C THR A 158 -5.83 -4.16 29.86
N HIS A 159 -5.90 -2.91 30.33
CA HIS A 159 -5.45 -1.75 29.56
C HIS A 159 -3.96 -1.87 29.18
N ILE A 160 -3.09 -2.22 30.13
CA ILE A 160 -1.65 -2.43 29.85
C ILE A 160 -1.46 -3.52 28.80
N THR A 161 -2.21 -4.62 28.89
CA THR A 161 -2.14 -5.72 27.92
C THR A 161 -2.50 -5.24 26.51
N PHE A 162 -3.60 -4.49 26.36
CA PHE A 162 -3.98 -3.88 25.08
C PHE A 162 -2.95 -2.88 24.56
N CYS A 163 -2.32 -2.10 25.44
CA CYS A 163 -1.23 -1.19 25.07
C CYS A 163 -0.02 -1.96 24.52
N VAL A 164 0.39 -3.05 25.19
CA VAL A 164 1.49 -3.91 24.73
C VAL A 164 1.16 -4.54 23.38
N PHE A 165 -0.04 -5.11 23.21
CA PHE A 165 -0.47 -5.68 21.92
C PHE A 165 -0.52 -4.62 20.81
N GLY A 166 -1.01 -3.42 21.11
CA GLY A 166 -1.06 -2.31 20.15
C GLY A 166 0.34 -1.87 19.70
N LEU A 167 1.29 -1.75 20.64
CA LEU A 167 2.67 -1.40 20.33
C LEU A 167 3.38 -2.51 19.54
N LEU A 168 3.23 -3.77 19.96
CA LEU A 168 3.80 -4.91 19.25
C LEU A 168 3.26 -5.03 17.83
N THR A 169 1.96 -4.80 17.63
CA THR A 169 1.35 -4.83 16.29
C THR A 169 1.95 -3.74 15.40
N ASN A 170 2.06 -2.51 15.89
CA ASN A 170 2.69 -1.42 15.14
C ASN A 170 4.16 -1.70 14.81
N LEU A 171 4.90 -2.36 15.72
CA LEU A 171 6.29 -2.76 15.49
C LEU A 171 6.41 -3.84 14.42
N ILE A 172 5.58 -4.89 14.48
CA ILE A 172 5.56 -5.98 13.49
C ILE A 172 5.17 -5.43 12.12
N VAL A 173 4.12 -4.60 12.04
CA VAL A 173 3.67 -3.97 10.79
C VAL A 173 4.77 -3.08 10.20
N THR A 174 5.47 -2.31 11.03
CA THR A 174 6.59 -1.47 10.57
C THR A 174 7.74 -2.34 10.03
N ALA A 175 8.08 -3.42 10.72
CA ALA A 175 9.13 -4.35 10.30
C ALA A 175 8.80 -5.03 8.95
N MET A 176 7.57 -5.51 8.76
CA MET A 176 7.16 -6.12 7.49
C MET A 176 7.13 -5.10 6.34
N LEU A 177 6.75 -3.85 6.59
CA LEU A 177 6.75 -2.79 5.58
C LEU A 177 8.17 -2.40 5.17
N MET A 178 9.10 -2.34 6.13
CA MET A 178 10.51 -2.12 5.86
C MET A 178 11.11 -3.26 5.02
N LEU A 179 10.86 -4.51 5.39
CA LEU A 179 11.31 -5.67 4.64
C LEU A 179 10.71 -5.71 3.22
N GLY A 180 9.42 -5.38 3.10
CA GLY A 180 8.75 -5.27 1.80
C GLY A 180 9.36 -4.18 0.91
N GLY A 181 9.65 -3.01 1.47
CA GLY A 181 10.32 -1.93 0.75
C GLY A 181 11.74 -2.29 0.29
N ALA A 182 12.53 -2.91 1.18
CA ALA A 182 13.88 -3.38 0.86
C ALA A 182 13.85 -4.47 -0.22
N ALA A 183 12.93 -5.43 -0.14
CA ALA A 183 12.78 -6.50 -1.12
C ALA A 183 12.45 -5.96 -2.53
N VAL A 184 11.62 -4.92 -2.62
CA VAL A 184 11.32 -4.26 -3.90
C VAL A 184 12.57 -3.56 -4.45
N LEU A 185 13.34 -2.85 -3.63
CA LEU A 185 14.58 -2.20 -4.05
C LEU A 185 15.65 -3.19 -4.53
N THR A 186 15.85 -4.29 -3.81
CA THR A 186 16.82 -5.33 -4.20
C THR A 186 16.39 -6.10 -5.44
N SER A 187 15.09 -6.16 -5.73
CA SER A 187 14.58 -6.75 -6.98
C SER A 187 14.76 -5.82 -8.18
N LEU A 188 14.79 -4.50 -7.95
CA LEU A 188 14.97 -3.49 -9.01
C LEU A 188 16.44 -3.22 -9.34
N VAL A 189 17.34 -3.38 -8.36
CA VAL A 189 18.75 -2.99 -8.47
C VAL A 189 19.65 -4.21 -8.35
N LYS A 190 20.42 -4.48 -9.41
CA LYS A 190 21.29 -5.65 -9.47
C LYS A 190 22.46 -5.52 -8.48
N GLY A 191 22.56 -6.47 -7.55
CA GLY A 191 23.69 -6.56 -6.60
C GLY A 191 23.59 -5.65 -5.37
N LEU A 192 22.39 -5.13 -5.07
CA LEU A 192 22.16 -4.32 -3.88
C LEU A 192 22.09 -5.20 -2.62
N ASN A 193 22.84 -4.84 -1.57
CA ASN A 193 22.71 -5.48 -0.27
C ASN A 193 21.43 -5.01 0.44
N VAL A 194 20.66 -5.95 0.99
CA VAL A 194 19.41 -5.71 1.74
C VAL A 194 19.64 -4.77 2.92
N GLU A 195 20.79 -4.87 3.58
CA GLU A 195 21.15 -4.04 4.75
C GLU A 195 21.21 -2.55 4.37
N PHE A 196 21.90 -2.24 3.26
CA PHE A 196 22.03 -0.88 2.77
C PHE A 196 20.68 -0.32 2.30
N ALA A 197 19.89 -1.13 1.58
CA ALA A 197 18.55 -0.74 1.13
C ALA A 197 17.63 -0.38 2.32
N THR A 198 17.67 -1.18 3.37
CA THR A 198 16.85 -0.99 4.56
C THR A 198 17.24 0.27 5.31
N VAL A 199 18.54 0.51 5.54
CA VAL A 199 19.02 1.73 6.21
C VAL A 199 18.64 2.99 5.43
N LEU A 200 18.71 2.94 4.09
CA LEU A 200 18.39 4.08 3.24
C LEU A 200 16.89 4.40 3.29
N VAL A 201 16.02 3.39 3.25
CA VAL A 201 14.56 3.55 3.44
C VAL A 201 14.25 4.14 4.82
N VAL A 202 14.88 3.63 5.88
CA VAL A 202 14.71 4.16 7.26
C VAL A 202 15.19 5.60 7.38
N ALA A 203 16.32 5.94 6.76
CA ALA A 203 16.86 7.28 6.80
C ALA A 203 15.89 8.29 6.14
N VAL A 204 15.35 7.95 4.96
CA VAL A 204 14.38 8.82 4.27
C VAL A 204 13.09 8.95 5.07
N ILE A 205 12.49 7.83 5.47
CA ILE A 205 11.22 7.84 6.20
C ILE A 205 11.35 8.52 7.55
N GLY A 206 12.40 8.15 8.30
CA GLY A 206 12.69 8.71 9.61
C GLY A 206 12.90 10.22 9.54
N THR A 207 13.71 10.72 8.60
CA THR A 207 14.02 12.15 8.54
C THR A 207 12.79 13.02 8.30
N TYR A 208 11.93 12.71 7.32
CA TYR A 208 10.73 13.52 7.09
C TYR A 208 9.71 13.39 8.23
N THR A 209 9.61 12.22 8.89
CA THR A 209 8.73 12.03 10.05
C THR A 209 9.23 12.80 11.26
N PHE A 210 10.53 12.78 11.56
CA PHE A 210 11.12 13.53 12.67
C PHE A 210 11.00 15.05 12.49
N ILE A 211 11.18 15.56 11.27
CA ILE A 211 11.09 17.00 10.97
C ILE A 211 9.62 17.49 11.00
N GLY A 212 8.68 16.64 10.58
CA GLY A 212 7.29 17.04 10.35
C GLY A 212 6.29 16.73 11.46
N GLY A 213 6.53 15.70 12.28
CA GLY A 213 5.55 15.20 13.25
C GLY A 213 4.29 14.59 12.59
N LEU A 214 3.26 14.27 13.39
CA LEU A 214 2.04 13.63 12.90
C LEU A 214 1.24 14.54 11.95
N GLY A 215 1.21 15.84 12.22
CA GLY A 215 0.53 16.82 11.38
C GLY A 215 1.08 16.87 9.95
N ALA A 216 2.41 16.98 9.79
CA ALA A 216 3.01 16.99 8.46
C ALA A 216 2.88 15.64 7.76
N THR A 217 2.95 14.54 8.53
CA THR A 217 2.82 13.18 7.99
C THR A 217 1.47 13.01 7.28
N PHE A 218 0.37 13.56 7.81
CA PHE A 218 -0.93 13.56 7.11
C PHE A 218 -0.87 14.22 5.72
N TYR A 219 -0.16 15.35 5.60
CA TYR A 219 -0.01 16.05 4.32
C TYR A 219 0.93 15.33 3.36
N VAL A 220 2.05 14.81 3.86
CA VAL A 220 2.99 14.00 3.07
C VAL A 220 2.29 12.75 2.53
N SER A 221 1.50 12.06 3.36
CA SER A 221 0.68 10.92 2.95
C SER A 221 -0.33 11.28 1.87
N TYR A 222 -0.96 12.46 1.94
CA TYR A 222 -1.89 12.92 0.90
C TYR A 222 -1.20 13.04 -0.47
N PHE A 223 -0.06 13.72 -0.55
CA PHE A 223 0.68 13.89 -1.81
C PHE A 223 1.27 12.57 -2.31
N ASN A 224 1.81 11.73 -1.42
CA ASN A 224 2.32 10.41 -1.80
C ASN A 224 1.21 9.54 -2.40
N THR A 225 0.01 9.57 -1.82
CA THR A 225 -1.14 8.82 -2.32
C THR A 225 -1.58 9.33 -3.69
N ALA A 226 -1.68 10.65 -3.85
CA ALA A 226 -2.02 11.25 -5.14
C ALA A 226 -1.02 10.84 -6.24
N LEU A 227 0.27 10.83 -5.92
CA LEU A 227 1.33 10.37 -6.82
C LEU A 227 1.15 8.89 -7.20
N ILE A 228 0.90 8.02 -6.22
CA ILE A 228 0.65 6.59 -6.48
C ILE A 228 -0.56 6.42 -7.40
N TYR A 229 -1.67 7.12 -7.16
CA TYR A 229 -2.87 7.06 -8.00
C TYR A 229 -2.61 7.55 -9.43
N ILE A 230 -1.88 8.66 -9.60
CA ILE A 230 -1.50 9.17 -10.94
C ILE A 230 -0.68 8.11 -11.69
N ILE A 231 0.32 7.50 -11.05
CA ILE A 231 1.13 6.44 -11.66
C ILE A 231 0.25 5.24 -12.03
N MET A 232 -0.66 4.81 -11.16
CA MET A 232 -1.59 3.72 -11.47
C MET A 232 -2.47 4.03 -12.69
N LEU A 233 -2.99 5.25 -12.82
CA LEU A 233 -3.78 5.66 -13.98
C LEU A 233 -2.96 5.66 -15.27
N ILE A 234 -1.70 6.11 -15.22
CA ILE A 234 -0.79 6.07 -16.37
C ILE A 234 -0.51 4.63 -16.79
N ILE A 235 -0.25 3.73 -15.83
CA ILE A 235 -0.04 2.30 -16.12
C ILE A 235 -1.29 1.68 -16.72
N MET A 236 -2.47 1.96 -16.15
CA MET A 236 -3.76 1.50 -16.68
C MET A 236 -3.96 1.96 -18.13
N GLN A 237 -3.69 3.23 -18.43
CA GLN A 237 -3.85 3.76 -19.78
C GLN A 237 -2.85 3.17 -20.78
N LYS A 238 -1.60 2.92 -20.36
CA LYS A 238 -0.62 2.20 -21.18
C LYS A 238 -1.08 0.78 -21.50
N VAL A 239 -1.60 0.06 -20.49
CA VAL A 239 -2.13 -1.30 -20.66
C VAL A 239 -3.36 -1.31 -21.56
N TYR A 240 -4.21 -0.28 -21.52
CA TYR A 240 -5.40 -0.22 -22.37
C TYR A 240 -5.09 0.13 -23.84
N ASN A 241 -4.16 1.06 -24.07
CA ASN A 241 -3.87 1.59 -25.42
C ASN A 241 -2.86 0.77 -26.23
N ASP A 242 -2.18 -0.22 -25.65
CA ASP A 242 -1.18 -1.05 -26.34
C ASP A 242 -1.57 -2.54 -26.35
N PRO A 243 -2.68 -2.93 -27.02
CA PRO A 243 -3.23 -4.29 -26.99
C PRO A 243 -2.41 -5.32 -27.80
N ASP A 244 -1.40 -4.90 -28.57
CA ASP A 244 -0.62 -5.77 -29.46
C ASP A 244 0.77 -6.13 -28.87
N ASN A 245 1.13 -5.53 -27.74
CA ASN A 245 2.38 -5.83 -27.06
C ASN A 245 2.28 -7.16 -26.31
N SER A 246 3.20 -8.09 -26.59
CA SER A 246 3.21 -9.43 -25.98
C SER A 246 3.43 -9.44 -24.46
N SER A 247 3.89 -8.31 -23.89
CA SER A 247 3.98 -8.09 -22.45
C SER A 247 2.70 -7.55 -21.81
N ASN A 248 1.64 -7.27 -22.60
CA ASN A 248 0.38 -6.78 -22.08
C ASN A 248 -0.53 -7.95 -21.62
N PRO A 249 -0.98 -7.98 -20.35
CA PRO A 249 -1.86 -9.05 -19.86
C PRO A 249 -3.20 -9.13 -20.61
N LEU A 250 -3.72 -8.02 -21.15
CA LEU A 250 -4.95 -8.02 -21.96
C LEU A 250 -4.74 -8.60 -23.36
N ALA A 251 -3.53 -8.48 -23.92
CA ALA A 251 -3.16 -9.12 -25.18
C ALA A 251 -3.07 -10.64 -25.01
N PHE A 252 -2.51 -11.09 -23.88
CA PHE A 252 -2.39 -12.51 -23.54
C PHE A 252 -3.77 -13.19 -23.39
N GLU A 253 -4.74 -12.53 -22.73
CA GLU A 253 -6.10 -13.06 -22.59
C GLU A 253 -6.84 -13.14 -23.93
N LYS A 254 -6.70 -12.14 -24.81
CA LYS A 254 -7.23 -12.19 -26.18
C LYS A 254 -6.60 -13.31 -27.02
N TYR A 255 -5.28 -13.52 -26.90
CA TYR A 255 -4.57 -14.59 -27.62
C TYR A 255 -5.05 -15.99 -27.19
N HIS A 256 -5.26 -16.22 -25.90
CA HIS A 256 -5.78 -17.49 -25.39
C HIS A 256 -7.26 -17.72 -25.74
N SER A 257 -8.09 -16.68 -25.70
CA SER A 257 -9.50 -16.76 -26.14
C SER A 257 -9.60 -17.09 -27.64
N SER A 258 -8.75 -16.51 -28.48
CA SER A 258 -8.63 -16.82 -29.90
C SER A 258 -8.21 -18.27 -30.18
N LYS A 259 -7.28 -18.83 -29.40
CA LYS A 259 -6.87 -20.24 -29.55
C LYS A 259 -7.96 -21.22 -29.11
N GLN A 260 -8.71 -20.92 -28.04
CA GLN A 260 -9.81 -21.79 -27.61
C GLN A 260 -10.98 -21.81 -28.62
N SER A 261 -11.22 -20.70 -29.32
CA SER A 261 -12.24 -20.67 -30.39
C SER A 261 -11.83 -21.49 -31.62
N LYS A 262 -10.53 -21.53 -31.97
CA LYS A 262 -10.01 -22.32 -33.11
C LYS A 262 -9.92 -23.84 -32.86
N VAL A 263 -9.97 -24.28 -31.60
CA VAL A 263 -9.92 -25.71 -31.24
C VAL A 263 -11.33 -26.31 -31.09
N SER A 264 -12.37 -25.47 -31.09
CA SER A 264 -13.77 -25.90 -30.93
C SER A 264 -14.60 -25.82 -32.24
N GLY A 265 -13.95 -25.60 -33.39
CA GLY A 265 -14.55 -25.70 -34.72
C GLY A 265 -13.77 -26.70 -35.55
#